data_AF-A0A8H2J8E7-F1
#
_entry.id   AF-A0A8H2J8E7-F1
#
_cell.length_a   1.000
_cell.length_b   1.000
_cell.length_c   1.000
_cell.angle_alpha   90.00
_cell.angle_beta   90.00
_cell.angle_gamma   90.00
#
_symmetry.space_group_name_H-M   'P 1'
#
loop_
_entity.id
_entity.type
_entity.pdbx_description
1 polymer ?
#
loop_
_entity_poly.entity_id
_entity_poly.type
_entity_poly.pdbx_seq_one_letter_code
_entity_poly.pdbx_strand_id
1 'polypeptide(L)'
;MTLNDLSEVAQYQDRSEWTAVCSYHRLVPGRGAGVLLPDGSQAALFRLHDGSLYAVGNIDPFSGAAVMSRGLVGDRAGRACVQSPIKKQAFALDDGVCLDDPSVRLPVYPIRVWAGLVEIGPLGVDAAA
;
A
#
# COMPACT_ATOMS: atom_id res chain seq x y z
N MET A 1 -22.17 -3.32 -35.79
CA MET A 1 -22.17 -2.60 -34.49
C MET A 1 -22.67 -3.60 -33.47
N THR A 2 -21.79 -4.52 -33.05
CA THR A 2 -22.13 -5.70 -32.24
C THR A 2 -21.88 -5.44 -30.76
N LEU A 3 -22.72 -6.04 -29.93
CA LEU A 3 -22.79 -6.02 -28.47
C LEU A 3 -21.58 -6.64 -27.74
N ASN A 4 -20.34 -6.37 -28.19
CA ASN A 4 -19.11 -6.88 -27.57
C ASN A 4 -18.20 -5.80 -26.96
N ASP A 5 -18.58 -4.52 -27.11
CA ASP A 5 -17.78 -3.36 -26.70
C ASP A 5 -17.74 -3.18 -25.17
N LEU A 6 -18.84 -3.50 -24.47
CA LEU A 6 -18.96 -3.22 -23.03
C LEU A 6 -18.08 -4.12 -22.14
N SER A 7 -17.82 -5.37 -22.54
CA SER A 7 -16.91 -6.26 -21.82
C SER A 7 -15.45 -5.91 -22.04
N GLU A 8 -15.12 -5.39 -23.22
CA GLU A 8 -13.75 -4.99 -23.58
C GLU A 8 -13.38 -3.66 -22.92
N VAL A 9 -14.33 -2.71 -22.86
CA VAL A 9 -14.18 -1.43 -22.16
C VAL A 9 -14.08 -1.62 -20.64
N ALA A 10 -14.83 -2.54 -20.03
CA ALA A 10 -14.72 -2.85 -18.60
C ALA A 10 -13.35 -3.44 -18.22
N GLN A 11 -12.81 -4.33 -19.05
CA GLN A 11 -11.46 -4.89 -18.86
C GLN A 11 -10.35 -3.86 -19.11
N TYR A 12 -10.60 -2.86 -19.95
CA TYR A 12 -9.65 -1.77 -20.21
C TYR A 12 -9.66 -0.70 -19.11
N GLN A 13 -10.83 -0.42 -18.52
CA GLN A 13 -10.99 0.48 -17.38
C GLN A 13 -10.34 -0.10 -16.10
N ASP A 14 -10.40 -1.42 -15.86
CA ASP A 14 -9.71 -2.08 -14.74
C ASP A 14 -8.18 -2.03 -14.83
N ARG A 15 -7.59 -1.67 -15.97
CA ARG A 15 -6.13 -1.43 -16.07
C ARG A 15 -5.73 0.03 -15.96
N SER A 16 -6.65 0.95 -16.21
CA SER A 16 -6.35 2.37 -16.19
C SER A 16 -6.13 2.92 -14.78
N GLU A 17 -6.55 2.19 -13.75
CA GLU A 17 -6.46 2.65 -12.36
C GLU A 17 -5.25 2.07 -11.59
N TRP A 18 -4.68 0.96 -12.07
CA TRP A 18 -3.55 0.32 -11.39
C TRP A 18 -2.23 0.94 -11.83
N THR A 19 -1.44 1.34 -10.84
CA THR A 19 -0.11 1.92 -11.04
C THR A 19 0.95 0.84 -10.93
N ALA A 20 1.62 0.53 -12.05
CA ALA A 20 2.78 -0.36 -12.05
C ALA A 20 3.98 0.30 -11.35
N VAL A 21 4.54 -0.37 -10.34
CA VAL A 21 5.59 0.18 -9.48
C VAL A 21 6.97 -0.38 -9.84
N CYS A 22 7.14 -1.69 -9.69
CA CYS A 22 8.42 -2.37 -9.94
C CYS A 22 8.21 -3.89 -10.07
N SER A 23 9.25 -4.62 -10.50
CA SER A 23 9.22 -6.09 -10.42
C SER A 23 9.19 -6.55 -8.95
N TYR A 24 8.42 -7.60 -8.66
CA TYR A 24 8.34 -8.22 -7.34
C TYR A 24 9.72 -8.53 -6.74
N HIS A 25 10.65 -9.02 -7.56
CA HIS A 25 11.99 -9.41 -7.11
C HIS A 25 12.90 -8.22 -6.77
N ARG A 26 12.53 -6.99 -7.15
CA ARG A 26 13.27 -5.79 -6.77
C ARG A 26 12.99 -5.37 -5.32
N LEU A 27 11.87 -5.82 -4.75
CA LEU A 27 11.55 -5.57 -3.35
C LEU A 27 12.35 -6.50 -2.45
N VAL A 28 13.18 -5.90 -1.60
CA VAL A 28 13.91 -6.58 -0.53
C VAL A 28 12.95 -6.79 0.64
N PRO A 29 12.75 -8.04 1.12
CA PRO A 29 11.86 -8.29 2.25
C PRO A 29 12.17 -7.42 3.48
N GLY A 30 11.13 -6.86 4.10
CA GLY A 30 11.20 -5.98 5.27
C GLY A 30 11.66 -4.54 4.98
N ARG A 31 12.14 -4.23 3.77
CA ARG A 31 12.52 -2.87 3.37
C ARG A 31 11.38 -2.22 2.59
N GLY A 32 10.89 -1.10 3.10
CA GLY A 32 9.87 -0.33 2.40
C GLY A 32 10.41 0.43 1.18
N ALA A 33 9.52 0.67 0.22
CA ALA A 33 9.74 1.51 -0.94
C ALA A 33 8.67 2.62 -0.98
N GLY A 34 9.10 3.87 -1.13
CA GLY A 34 8.18 4.98 -1.38
C GLY A 34 7.71 4.99 -2.83
N VAL A 35 6.42 5.17 -3.05
CA VAL A 35 5.78 5.19 -4.38
C VAL A 35 4.95 6.47 -4.49
N LEU A 36 5.13 7.21 -5.58
CA LEU A 36 4.27 8.33 -5.95
C LEU A 36 3.20 7.83 -6.92
N LEU A 37 1.93 8.00 -6.56
CA LEU A 37 0.80 7.59 -7.37
C LEU A 37 0.36 8.74 -8.32
N PRO A 38 -0.39 8.43 -9.41
CA PRO A 38 -0.78 9.43 -10.41
C PRO A 38 -1.63 10.58 -9.86
N ASP A 39 -2.39 10.35 -8.80
CA ASP A 39 -3.19 11.37 -8.10
C ASP A 39 -2.36 12.27 -7.16
N GLY A 40 -1.05 12.05 -7.08
CA GLY A 40 -0.13 12.75 -6.19
C GLY A 40 -0.07 12.19 -4.77
N SER A 41 -0.89 11.20 -4.44
CA SER A 41 -0.78 10.50 -3.16
C SER A 41 0.48 9.64 -3.10
N GLN A 42 0.93 9.33 -1.88
CA GLN A 42 2.18 8.61 -1.66
C GLN A 42 1.92 7.34 -0.85
N ALA A 43 2.42 6.21 -1.37
CA ALA A 43 2.34 4.92 -0.72
C ALA A 43 3.72 4.45 -0.22
N ALA A 44 3.72 3.69 0.86
CA ALA A 44 4.82 2.91 1.38
C ALA A 44 4.53 1.43 1.09
N LEU A 45 5.29 0.87 0.15
CA LEU A 45 5.19 -0.50 -0.33
C LEU A 45 6.16 -1.41 0.42
N PHE A 46 5.66 -2.51 0.95
CA PHE A 46 6.43 -3.52 1.66
C PHE A 46 6.23 -4.89 1.05
N ARG A 47 7.32 -5.67 1.04
CA ARG A 47 7.30 -7.13 0.87
C ARG A 47 7.73 -7.76 2.17
N LEU A 48 7.00 -8.73 2.69
CA LEU A 48 7.40 -9.47 3.89
C LEU A 48 8.20 -10.73 3.53
N HIS A 49 8.79 -11.35 4.55
CA HIS A 49 9.60 -12.56 4.40
C HIS A 49 8.79 -13.79 3.97
N ASP A 50 7.49 -13.84 4.28
CA ASP A 50 6.57 -14.86 3.77
C ASP A 50 6.14 -14.60 2.31
N GLY A 51 6.59 -13.49 1.73
CA GLY A 51 6.33 -13.11 0.34
C GLY A 51 5.09 -12.24 0.13
N SER A 52 4.29 -12.00 1.18
CA SER A 52 3.14 -11.10 1.13
C SER A 52 3.54 -9.65 0.81
N LEU A 53 2.61 -8.91 0.22
CA LEU A 53 2.78 -7.51 -0.15
C LEU A 53 1.76 -6.65 0.57
N TYR A 54 2.20 -5.46 1.01
CA TYR A 54 1.35 -4.47 1.64
C TYR A 54 1.69 -3.08 1.11
N ALA A 55 0.68 -2.24 0.96
CA ALA A 55 0.84 -0.84 0.59
C ALA A 55 -0.01 0.03 1.50
N VAL A 56 0.63 0.95 2.23
CA VAL A 56 -0.02 1.89 3.15
C VAL A 56 0.36 3.33 2.83
N GLY A 57 -0.28 4.33 3.42
CA GLY A 57 0.13 5.74 3.25
C GLY A 57 1.58 5.99 3.64
N ASN A 58 2.31 6.78 2.84
CA ASN A 58 3.71 7.10 3.13
C ASN A 58 3.87 8.24 4.16
N ILE A 59 2.80 8.98 4.46
CA ILE A 59 2.81 10.12 5.39
C ILE A 59 2.49 9.60 6.79
N ASP A 60 3.39 9.84 7.75
CA ASP A 60 3.15 9.57 9.16
C ASP A 60 2.11 10.59 9.70
N PRO A 61 0.94 10.14 10.18
CA PRO A 61 -0.15 11.04 10.58
C PRO A 61 0.17 11.87 11.82
N PHE A 62 1.16 11.47 12.63
CA PHE A 62 1.54 12.21 13.83
C PHE A 62 2.57 13.31 13.54
N SER A 63 3.44 13.10 12.54
CA SER A 63 4.51 14.05 12.22
C SER A 63 4.29 14.83 10.92
N GLY A 64 3.38 14.37 10.05
CA GLY A 64 3.17 14.91 8.71
C GLY A 64 4.31 14.60 7.72
N ALA A 65 5.31 13.81 8.12
CA ALA A 65 6.47 13.52 7.30
C ALA A 65 6.23 12.29 6.40
N ALA A 66 6.68 12.36 5.14
CA ALA A 66 6.60 11.27 4.16
C ALA A 66 7.69 10.19 4.41
N VAL A 67 7.60 9.49 5.54
CA VAL A 67 8.66 8.61 6.06
C VAL A 67 8.24 7.17 6.33
N MET A 68 6.97 6.78 6.13
CA MET A 68 6.51 5.44 6.53
C MET A 68 7.24 4.31 5.78
N SER A 69 7.62 4.50 4.51
CA SER A 69 8.45 3.56 3.75
C SER A 69 9.84 3.30 4.36
N ARG A 70 10.29 4.13 5.30
CA ARG A 70 11.55 3.97 6.04
C ARG A 70 11.33 3.35 7.43
N GLY A 71 10.10 3.01 7.76
CA GLY A 71 9.72 2.37 9.00
C GLY A 71 10.31 0.96 9.12
N LEU A 72 10.43 0.50 10.36
CA LEU A 72 10.84 -0.87 10.65
C LEU A 72 9.60 -1.76 10.61
N VAL A 73 9.63 -2.75 9.73
CA VAL A 73 8.61 -3.80 9.71
C VAL A 73 8.87 -4.76 10.86
N GLY A 74 7.79 -5.19 11.51
CA GLY A 74 7.84 -6.17 12.59
C GLY A 74 6.49 -6.83 12.80
N ASP A 75 6.39 -7.52 13.92
CA ASP A 75 5.19 -8.20 14.37
C ASP A 75 4.78 -7.66 15.74
N ARG A 76 3.46 -7.52 15.96
CA ARG A 76 2.90 -7.28 17.28
C ARG A 76 1.78 -8.27 17.54
N ALA A 77 2.09 -9.28 18.36
CA ALA A 77 1.17 -10.34 18.74
C ALA A 77 0.58 -11.11 17.54
N GLY A 78 1.41 -11.42 16.53
CA GLY A 78 1.02 -12.14 15.32
C GLY A 78 0.49 -11.24 14.20
N ARG A 79 0.49 -9.91 14.41
CA ARG A 79 0.01 -8.94 13.43
C ARG A 79 1.17 -8.16 12.82
N ALA A 80 1.33 -8.28 11.50
CA ALA A 80 2.34 -7.55 10.75
C ALA A 80 2.11 -6.04 10.84
N CYS A 81 3.16 -5.30 11.16
CA CYS A 81 3.10 -3.87 11.37
C CYS A 81 4.36 -3.15 10.87
N VAL A 82 4.26 -1.85 10.67
CA VAL A 82 5.40 -0.95 10.44
C VAL A 82 5.44 0.12 11.52
N GLN A 83 6.60 0.33 12.14
CA GLN A 83 6.80 1.38 13.12
C GLN A 83 7.25 2.67 12.45
N SER A 84 6.60 3.79 12.77
CA SER A 84 6.97 5.11 12.24
C SER A 84 8.43 5.46 12.61
N PRO A 85 9.26 5.97 11.70
CA PRO A 85 10.67 6.25 12.00
C PRO A 85 10.88 7.27 13.11
N ILE A 86 9.97 8.24 13.25
CA ILE A 86 10.14 9.39 14.14
C ILE A 86 9.58 9.08 15.52
N LYS A 87 8.29 8.75 15.60
CA LYS A 87 7.54 8.66 16.86
C LYS A 87 7.27 7.22 17.32
N LYS A 88 7.66 6.22 16.51
CA LYS A 88 7.67 4.79 16.83
C LYS A 88 6.31 4.14 17.06
N GLN A 89 5.21 4.82 16.74
CA GLN A 89 3.90 4.17 16.71
C GLN A 89 3.90 3.05 15.68
N ALA A 90 3.32 1.91 16.05
CA ALA A 90 3.17 0.76 15.17
C ALA A 90 1.84 0.84 14.40
N PHE A 91 1.89 0.74 13.09
CA PHE A 91 0.71 0.71 12.22
C PHE A 91 0.59 -0.68 11.60
N ALA A 92 -0.58 -1.30 11.72
CA ALA A 92 -0.86 -2.58 11.12
C ALA A 92 -0.85 -2.46 9.59
N LEU A 93 -0.21 -3.41 8.89
CA LEU A 93 -0.07 -3.34 7.44
C LEU A 93 -1.32 -3.80 6.68
N ASP A 94 -2.19 -4.57 7.33
CA ASP A 94 -3.41 -5.15 6.77
C ASP A 94 -4.57 -4.15 6.68
N ASP A 95 -4.77 -3.30 7.69
CA ASP A 95 -5.86 -2.31 7.76
C ASP A 95 -5.41 -0.87 8.09
N GLY A 96 -4.11 -0.66 8.26
CA GLY A 96 -3.53 0.66 8.52
C GLY A 96 -3.71 1.18 9.95
N VAL A 97 -4.40 0.45 10.85
CA VAL A 97 -4.68 0.92 12.21
C VAL A 97 -3.40 1.09 13.02
N CYS A 98 -3.28 2.24 13.69
CA CYS A 98 -2.26 2.45 14.70
C CYS A 98 -2.57 1.58 15.94
N LEU A 99 -1.66 0.66 16.25
CA LEU A 99 -1.79 -0.28 17.36
C LEU A 99 -1.56 0.38 18.73
N ASP A 100 -1.01 1.59 18.75
CA ASP A 100 -0.80 2.38 19.96
C ASP A 100 -1.92 3.42 20.18
N ASP A 101 -2.68 3.75 19.12
CA ASP A 101 -3.84 4.65 19.16
C ASP A 101 -4.85 4.24 18.06
N PRO A 102 -5.86 3.42 18.38
CA PRO A 102 -6.82 2.89 17.39
C PRO A 102 -7.67 3.95 16.68
N SER A 103 -7.65 5.21 17.13
CA SER A 103 -8.34 6.32 16.47
C SER A 103 -7.60 6.83 15.22
N VAL A 104 -6.32 6.45 15.04
CA VAL A 104 -5.47 6.90 13.94
C VAL A 104 -5.20 5.73 12.99
N ARG A 105 -5.29 6.00 11.68
CA ARG A 105 -5.06 4.99 10.63
C ARG A 105 -4.26 5.56 9.47
N LEU A 106 -3.48 4.71 8.82
CA LEU A 106 -2.93 4.95 7.50
C LEU A 106 -3.95 4.48 6.44
N PRO A 107 -4.03 5.14 5.28
CA PRO A 107 -4.74 4.57 4.15
C PRO A 107 -4.06 3.27 3.72
N VAL A 108 -4.84 2.28 3.28
CA VAL A 108 -4.35 0.99 2.76
C VAL A 108 -4.74 0.85 1.31
N TYR A 109 -3.76 0.61 0.45
CA TYR A 109 -3.96 0.55 -0.98
C TYR A 109 -4.09 -0.91 -1.45
N PRO A 110 -5.02 -1.20 -2.38
CA PRO A 110 -5.05 -2.49 -3.07
C PRO A 110 -3.72 -2.77 -3.76
N ILE A 111 -3.27 -4.02 -3.70
CA ILE A 111 -2.01 -4.44 -4.30
C ILE A 111 -2.16 -5.78 -5.00
N ARG A 112 -1.52 -5.91 -6.17
CA ARG A 112 -1.45 -7.19 -6.90
C ARG A 112 -0.10 -7.37 -7.57
N VAL A 113 0.18 -8.62 -7.96
CA VAL A 113 1.27 -8.94 -8.88
C VAL A 113 0.65 -9.37 -10.20
N TRP A 114 0.94 -8.61 -11.27
CA TRP A 114 0.49 -8.90 -12.62
C TRP A 114 1.68 -8.96 -13.56
N ALA A 115 1.83 -10.06 -14.30
CA ALA A 115 2.96 -10.30 -15.20
C ALA A 115 4.35 -10.06 -14.56
N GLY A 116 4.50 -10.38 -13.26
CA GLY A 116 5.75 -10.19 -12.50
C GLY A 116 6.02 -8.75 -12.01
N LEU A 117 5.11 -7.82 -12.30
CA LEU A 117 5.13 -6.45 -11.79
C LEU A 117 4.18 -6.31 -10.60
N VAL A 118 4.63 -5.58 -9.59
CA VAL A 118 3.79 -5.13 -8.49
C VAL A 118 3.02 -3.90 -8.96
N GLU A 119 1.71 -3.95 -8.80
CA GLU A 119 0.79 -2.88 -9.13
C GLU A 119 0.02 -2.44 -7.88
N ILE A 120 -0.19 -1.13 -7.73
CA ILE A 120 -0.98 -0.52 -6.66
C ILE A 120 -2.24 0.09 -7.25
N GLY A 121 -3.40 -0.27 -6.71
CA GLY A 121 -4.70 0.25 -7.11
C GLY A 121 -5.08 1.53 -6.37
N PRO A 122 -6.14 2.21 -6.79
CA PRO A 122 -6.66 3.38 -6.09
C PRO A 122 -7.20 3.00 -4.71
N LEU A 123 -7.25 3.95 -3.78
CA LEU A 123 -7.97 3.74 -2.52
C LEU A 123 -9.44 3.47 -2.82
N GLY A 124 -9.98 2.41 -2.22
CA GLY A 124 -11.42 2.17 -2.24
C GLY A 124 -12.14 3.35 -1.58
N VAL A 125 -13.27 3.76 -2.15
CA VAL A 125 -14.08 4.91 -1.70
C VAL A 125 -14.59 4.80 -0.24
N ASP A 126 -14.42 3.65 0.41
CA ASP A 126 -14.89 3.38 1.78
C ASP A 126 -13.80 3.43 2.86
N ALA A 127 -12.54 3.76 2.52
CA ALA A 127 -11.44 3.78 3.50
C ALA A 127 -11.36 5.06 4.36
N ALA A 128 -12.27 6.02 4.15
CA ALA A 128 -12.38 7.26 4.90
C ALA A 128 -13.75 7.35 5.60
N ALA A 129 -13.87 6.69 6.75
CA ALA A 129 -14.96 6.90 7.70
C ALA A 129 -14.41 6.92 9.12
#